data_AF-A0A354WR47-F1
#
_entry.id   AF-A0A354WR47-F1
#
_cell.length_a   1.000
_cell.length_b   1.000
_cell.length_c   1.000
_cell.angle_alpha   90.00
_cell.angle_beta   90.00
_cell.angle_gamma   90.00
#
_symmetry.space_group_name_H-M   'P 1'
#
loop_
_entity.id
_entity.type
_entity.pdbx_description
1 polymer ?
#
loop_
_entity_poly.entity_id
_entity_poly.type
_entity_poly.pdbx_seq_one_letter_code
_entity_poly.pdbx_strand_id
1 'polypeptide(L)'
;MASSLAVDGKEASTRQGTLVLDTNSGRMNIRFGLNDYYGFLSCGTRMEVQIDGEWTPTRLEMADNWILIGIETKDITGLTVRIKKRCSNKCNYA
;
A
#
# COMPACT_ATOMS: atom_id res chain seq x y z
N MET A 1 25.80 -31.21 -15.43
CA MET A 1 26.08 -30.08 -14.52
C MET A 1 24.76 -29.36 -14.27
N ALA A 2 24.54 -28.97 -13.02
CA ALA A 2 23.24 -28.77 -12.40
C ALA A 2 22.33 -27.69 -13.01
N SER A 3 21.05 -27.99 -12.87
CA SER A 3 19.85 -27.15 -12.91
C SER A 3 20.02 -25.74 -12.33
N SER A 4 19.29 -24.74 -12.86
CA SER A 4 18.11 -24.18 -12.16
C SER A 4 17.65 -22.83 -12.73
N LEU A 5 16.39 -22.82 -13.17
CA LEU A 5 15.36 -21.79 -12.96
C LEU A 5 15.71 -20.35 -13.38
N ALA A 6 15.35 -20.01 -14.61
CA ALA A 6 14.83 -18.68 -14.88
C ALA A 6 13.58 -18.50 -14.00
N VAL A 7 13.77 -17.85 -12.85
CA VAL A 7 12.66 -17.31 -12.06
C VAL A 7 11.94 -16.35 -12.99
N ASP A 8 10.71 -16.71 -13.38
CA ASP A 8 9.72 -15.80 -13.91
C ASP A 8 9.38 -14.81 -12.78
N GLY A 9 10.31 -13.89 -12.56
CA GLY A 9 10.24 -12.85 -11.55
C GLY A 9 9.31 -11.78 -12.07
N LYS A 10 8.01 -12.03 -12.04
CA LYS A 10 6.98 -11.00 -12.15
C LYS A 10 7.11 -10.13 -10.91
N GLU A 11 8.14 -9.28 -10.89
CA GLU A 11 8.36 -8.28 -9.86
C GLU A 11 7.13 -7.38 -9.88
N ALA A 12 6.27 -7.54 -8.87
CA ALA A 12 5.06 -6.76 -8.74
C ALA A 12 5.46 -5.29 -8.73
N SER A 13 5.14 -4.57 -9.81
CA SER A 13 5.51 -3.17 -9.98
C SER A 13 5.00 -2.38 -8.78
N THR A 14 5.94 -1.86 -7.99
CA THR A 14 5.63 -1.10 -6.78
C THR A 14 5.26 0.32 -7.24
N ARG A 15 4.12 0.83 -6.79
CA ARG A 15 3.63 2.15 -7.16
C ARG A 15 3.75 3.07 -5.96
N GLN A 16 4.44 4.20 -6.15
CA GLN A 16 4.56 5.25 -5.14
C GLN A 16 3.48 6.31 -5.34
N GLY A 17 2.87 6.75 -4.24
CA GLY A 17 1.87 7.81 -4.20
C GLY A 17 1.76 8.43 -2.81
N THR A 18 0.67 9.13 -2.56
CA THR A 18 0.43 9.86 -1.31
C THR A 18 -0.83 9.34 -0.65
N LEU A 19 -0.77 9.08 0.66
CA LEU A 19 -1.92 8.67 1.44
C LEU A 19 -2.87 9.86 1.62
N VAL A 20 -4.15 9.68 1.32
CA VAL A 20 -5.17 10.74 1.39
C VAL A 20 -6.41 10.22 2.09
N LEU A 21 -6.99 11.05 2.95
CA LEU A 21 -8.29 10.79 3.56
C LEU A 21 -9.38 11.33 2.62
N ASP A 22 -10.29 10.46 2.19
CA ASP A 22 -11.52 10.91 1.56
C ASP A 22 -12.52 11.31 2.65
N THR A 23 -12.78 12.60 2.79
CA THR A 23 -13.64 13.15 3.85
C THR A 23 -15.11 12.77 3.70
N ASN A 24 -15.55 12.39 2.50
CA ASN A 24 -16.94 11.99 2.24
C ASN A 24 -17.23 10.58 2.77
N SER A 25 -16.33 9.63 2.52
CA SER A 25 -16.46 8.23 2.96
C SER A 25 -15.78 7.94 4.30
N GLY A 26 -14.90 8.84 4.77
CA GLY A 26 -14.07 8.64 5.95
C GLY A 26 -13.02 7.54 5.77
N ARG A 27 -12.65 7.20 4.52
CA ARG A 27 -11.72 6.12 4.20
C ARG A 27 -10.41 6.63 3.62
N MET A 28 -9.33 5.92 3.91
CA MET A 28 -8.03 6.21 3.31
C MET A 28 -7.94 5.68 1.88
N ASN A 29 -7.20 6.40 1.03
CA ASN A 29 -6.89 6.07 -0.35
C ASN A 29 -5.44 6.45 -0.64
N ILE A 30 -4.88 5.99 -1.76
CA ILE A 30 -3.55 6.39 -2.23
C ILE A 30 -3.73 7.10 -3.56
N ARG A 31 -3.27 8.35 -3.65
CA ARG A 31 -3.24 9.15 -4.88
C ARG A 31 -1.88 9.01 -5.54
N PHE A 32 -1.84 8.52 -6.77
CA PHE A 32 -0.60 8.39 -7.55
C PHE A 32 -0.39 9.54 -8.53
N GLY A 33 -1.47 10.24 -8.91
CA GLY A 33 -1.43 11.36 -9.85
C GLY A 33 -2.69 12.22 -9.76
N LEU A 34 -2.90 13.09 -10.75
CA LEU A 34 -3.99 14.06 -10.72
C LEU A 34 -5.37 13.41 -10.54
N ASN A 35 -5.67 12.39 -11.36
CA ASN A 35 -6.93 11.64 -11.35
C ASN A 35 -6.71 10.12 -11.15
N ASP A 36 -5.53 9.72 -10.68
CA ASP A 36 -5.18 8.31 -10.51
C ASP A 36 -5.07 7.94 -9.03
N TYR A 37 -5.90 6.99 -8.62
CA TYR A 37 -6.06 6.56 -7.24
C TYR A 37 -6.02 5.04 -7.15
N TYR A 38 -5.57 4.51 -6.01
CA TYR A 38 -5.57 3.08 -5.74
C TYR A 38 -6.98 2.53 -5.52
N GLY A 39 -7.83 3.30 -4.83
CA GLY A 39 -9.12 2.86 -4.29
C GLY A 39 -9.11 2.86 -2.76
N PHE A 40 -10.29 2.79 -2.16
CA PHE A 40 -10.42 2.79 -0.70
C PHE A 40 -9.68 1.61 -0.07
N LEU A 41 -8.80 1.93 0.86
CA LEU A 41 -7.98 0.96 1.57
C LEU A 41 -8.82 0.25 2.63
N SER A 42 -8.54 -1.03 2.82
CA SER A 42 -9.10 -1.83 3.91
C SER A 42 -8.07 -2.04 5.02
N CYS A 43 -8.54 -2.37 6.22
CA CYS A 43 -7.69 -2.89 7.28
C CYS A 43 -6.86 -4.08 6.79
N GLY A 44 -5.64 -4.18 7.30
CA GLY A 44 -4.69 -5.20 6.88
C GLY A 44 -3.94 -4.89 5.58
N THR A 45 -4.25 -3.78 4.89
CA THR A 45 -3.50 -3.38 3.69
C THR A 45 -2.05 -3.09 4.06
N ARG A 46 -1.12 -3.80 3.43
CA ARG A 46 0.31 -3.63 3.63
C ARG A 46 0.89 -2.65 2.61
N MET A 47 1.65 -1.68 3.08
CA MET A 47 2.35 -0.70 2.26
C MET A 47 3.65 -0.32 2.95
N GLU A 48 4.51 0.42 2.27
CA GLU A 48 5.71 1.00 2.87
C GLU A 48 5.57 2.52 2.87
N VAL A 49 6.00 3.16 3.96
CA VAL A 49 5.99 4.62 4.13
C VAL A 49 7.43 5.11 4.01
N GLN A 50 7.63 6.25 3.36
CA GLN A 50 8.93 6.89 3.29
C GLN A 50 9.20 7.70 4.56
N ILE A 51 10.22 7.32 5.33
CA ILE A 51 10.64 7.97 6.59
C ILE A 51 12.16 8.12 6.52
N ASP A 52 12.67 9.34 6.67
CA ASP A 52 14.11 9.65 6.63
C ASP A 52 14.86 9.09 5.41
N GLY A 53 14.18 8.97 4.27
CA GLY A 53 14.73 8.42 3.03
C GLY A 53 14.69 6.89 2.92
N GLU A 54 14.29 6.19 3.98
CA GLU A 54 14.08 4.75 4.01
C GLU A 54 12.60 4.38 3.83
N TRP A 55 12.37 3.16 3.35
CA TRP A 55 11.03 2.63 3.15
C TRP A 55 10.69 1.66 4.27
N THR A 56 9.83 2.11 5.18
CA THR A 56 9.44 1.34 6.37
C THR A 56 8.15 0.57 6.09
N PRO A 57 8.16 -0.78 6.20
CA PRO A 57 6.96 -1.58 6.00
C PRO A 57 5.96 -1.36 7.12
N THR A 58 4.69 -1.19 6.75
CA THR A 58 3.60 -0.96 7.69
C THR A 58 2.31 -1.64 7.22
N ARG A 59 1.31 -1.58 8.09
CA ARG A 59 -0.03 -2.10 7.85
C ARG A 59 -1.05 -1.05 8.28
N LEU A 60 -1.98 -0.73 7.40
CA LEU A 60 -3.11 0.14 7.71
C LEU A 60 -4.12 -0.63 8.57
N GLU A 61 -4.53 -0.02 9.67
CA GLU A 61 -5.55 -0.52 10.57
C GLU A 61 -6.53 0.59 10.97
N MET A 62 -7.71 0.16 11.40
CA MET A 62 -8.73 1.04 11.98
C MET A 62 -8.74 0.82 13.50
N ALA A 63 -8.42 1.85 14.27
CA ALA A 63 -8.63 1.92 15.71
C ALA A 63 -9.70 2.99 15.99
N ASP A 64 -9.45 3.93 16.91
CA ASP A 64 -10.27 5.14 17.04
C ASP A 64 -10.19 6.02 15.79
N ASN A 65 -9.03 5.99 15.11
CA ASN A 65 -8.76 6.61 13.81
C ASN A 65 -7.96 5.65 12.92
N TRP A 66 -7.77 6.01 11.65
CA TRP A 66 -6.86 5.31 10.77
C TRP A 66 -5.42 5.44 11.26
N ILE A 67 -4.76 4.30 11.47
CA ILE A 67 -3.38 4.23 11.96
C ILE A 67 -2.51 3.33 11.08
N LEU A 68 -1.20 3.57 11.14
CA LEU A 68 -0.19 2.75 10.50
C LEU A 68 0.60 2.01 11.57
N ILE A 69 0.48 0.68 11.60
CA ILE A 69 1.17 -0.15 12.59
C ILE A 69 2.68 0.00 12.42
N GLY A 70 3.38 0.32 13.51
CA GLY A 70 4.83 0.54 13.52
C GLY A 70 5.26 1.96 13.17
N ILE A 71 4.33 2.87 12.85
CA ILE A 71 4.62 4.29 12.62
C ILE A 71 3.87 5.12 13.66
N GLU A 72 4.62 5.78 14.56
CA GLU A 72 4.04 6.66 15.59
C GLU A 72 3.80 8.06 15.01
N THR A 73 2.58 8.30 14.54
CA THR A 73 2.15 9.63 14.08
C THR A 73 0.69 9.89 14.45
N LYS A 74 0.35 11.16 14.66
CA LYS A 74 -1.03 11.61 14.95
C LYS A 74 -1.88 11.72 13.68
N ASP A 75 -1.24 12.04 12.55
CA ASP A 75 -1.90 12.12 11.25
C ASP A 75 -1.07 11.34 10.23
N ILE A 76 -1.75 10.51 9.45
CA ILE A 76 -1.13 9.68 8.40
C ILE A 76 -1.41 10.26 7.01
N THR A 77 -2.23 11.31 6.93
CA THR A 77 -2.59 11.97 5.66
C THR A 77 -1.37 12.71 5.10
N GLY A 78 -1.16 12.64 3.79
CA GLY A 78 -0.03 13.28 3.12
C GLY A 78 1.27 12.47 3.16
N LEU A 79 1.32 11.34 3.86
CA LEU A 79 2.51 10.48 3.86
C LEU A 79 2.77 9.91 2.46
N THR A 80 4.06 9.90 2.08
CA THR A 80 4.50 9.25 0.85
C THR A 80 4.56 7.75 1.10
N VAL A 81 3.81 7.00 0.32
CA VAL A 81 3.67 5.55 0.45
C VAL A 81 3.96 4.85 -0.86
N ARG A 82 4.38 3.59 -0.78
CA ARG A 82 4.46 2.72 -1.95
C ARG A 82 3.75 1.39 -1.68
N ILE A 83 3.04 0.90 -2.68
CA ILE A 83 2.26 -0.33 -2.60
C ILE A 83 2.53 -1.23 -3.80
N LYS A 84 2.68 -2.52 -3.54
CA LYS A 84 2.76 -3.54 -4.60
C LYS A 84 1.33 -3.91 -4.96
N LYS A 85 0.94 -3.77 -6.24
CA LYS A 85 -0.28 -4.44 -6.72
C LYS A 85 -0.05 -5.92 -6.48
N ARG A 86 -0.81 -6.53 -5.56
CA ARG A 86 -0.83 -8.00 -5.51
C ARG A 86 -1.23 -8.46 -6.91
N CYS A 87 -0.48 -9.40 -7.47
CA CYS A 87 -1.01 -10.20 -8.56
C CYS A 87 -2.31 -10.80 -8.05
N SER A 88 -3.43 -10.28 -8.53
CA SER A 88 -4.71 -10.96 -8.40
C SER A 88 -4.58 -12.24 -9.21
N ASN A 89 -4.05 -13.30 -8.60
CA ASN A 89 -4.53 -14.62 -8.96
C ASN A 89 -6.01 -14.52 -8.64
N LYS A 90 -6.84 -14.29 -9.66
CA LYS A 90 -8.27 -14.52 -9.55
C LYS A 90 -8.37 -15.90 -8.92
N CYS A 91 -8.80 -15.94 -7.67
CA CYS A 91 -9.25 -17.18 -7.07
C CYS A 91 -10.38 -17.62 -8.00
N ASN A 92 -10.10 -18.63 -8.81
CA ASN A 92 -11.14 -19.38 -9.51
C ASN A 92 -11.97 -20.03 -8.41
N TYR A 93 -13.01 -19.32 -7.96
CA TYR A 93 -14.14 -19.94 -7.30
C TYR A 93 -15.31 -19.82 -8.26
N ALA A 94 -15.83 -21.02 -8.59
CA ALA A 94 -16.91 -21.37 -9.49
C ALA A 94 -16.58 -21.34 -10.99
#